data_AF-A0A2I1FPE0-F1
#
_entry.id   AF-A0A2I1FPE0-F1
#
_cell.length_a   1.000
_cell.length_b   1.000
_cell.length_c   1.000
_cell.angle_alpha   90.00
_cell.angle_beta   90.00
_cell.angle_gamma   90.00
#
_symmetry.space_group_name_H-M   'P 1'
#
loop_
_entity.id
_entity.type
_entity.pdbx_description
1 polymer ?
#
loop_
_entity_poly.entity_id
_entity_poly.type
_entity_poly.pdbx_seq_one_letter_code
_entity_poly.pdbx_strand_id
1 'polypeptide(L)'
;MSKKDGSDYSVNSVRASFAAIICFLQDNSKIKSIDLYNNVHFKEIRKVVDGKIRYLFNNGKGKIKGSDSLEADEITQILNHRLLDSSMPERLLRRVFFINVIYLGLRGEEHTLLNATDFVKSEDDGLFIV
;
A
#
# COMPACT_ATOMS: atom_id res chain seq x y z
N MET A 1 7.77 13.18 -19.06
CA MET A 1 7.46 11.78 -18.75
C MET A 1 5.99 11.53 -19.02
N SER A 2 5.72 10.76 -20.06
CA SER A 2 4.40 10.26 -20.44
C SER A 2 4.52 8.74 -20.67
N LYS A 3 3.40 8.04 -20.57
CA LYS A 3 3.36 6.61 -20.88
C LYS A 3 3.57 6.39 -22.38
N LYS A 4 3.81 5.13 -22.77
CA LYS A 4 3.95 4.74 -24.19
C LYS A 4 2.72 5.07 -25.03
N ASP A 5 1.55 5.08 -24.40
CA ASP A 5 0.26 5.45 -25.01
C ASP A 5 0.02 6.97 -25.08
N GLY A 6 1.00 7.79 -24.66
CA GLY A 6 0.89 9.25 -24.60
C GLY A 6 0.15 9.79 -23.37
N SER A 7 -0.45 8.93 -22.55
CA SER A 7 -1.17 9.36 -21.35
C SER A 7 -0.24 9.78 -20.21
N ASP A 8 -0.75 10.65 -19.34
CA ASP A 8 -0.02 11.11 -18.16
C ASP A 8 0.07 10.03 -17.07
N TYR A 9 1.20 10.02 -16.36
CA TYR A 9 1.39 9.26 -15.13
C TYR A 9 0.61 9.87 -13.94
N SER A 10 0.40 9.07 -12.90
CA SER A 10 -0.05 9.59 -11.61
C SER A 10 1.07 10.36 -10.90
N VAL A 11 0.71 11.25 -9.96
CA VAL A 11 1.70 11.93 -9.10
C VAL A 11 2.58 10.92 -8.34
N ASN A 12 1.98 9.84 -7.82
CA ASN A 12 2.70 8.81 -7.07
C ASN A 12 3.70 8.06 -7.95
N SER A 13 3.35 7.77 -9.20
CA SER A 13 4.26 7.13 -10.14
C SER A 13 5.49 7.99 -10.41
N VAL A 14 5.33 9.31 -10.56
CA VAL A 14 6.47 10.24 -10.73
C VAL A 14 7.35 10.23 -9.48
N ARG A 15 6.76 10.34 -8.29
CA ARG A 15 7.51 10.28 -7.02
C ARG A 15 8.28 8.96 -6.86
N ALA A 16 7.62 7.84 -7.09
CA ALA A 16 8.21 6.51 -6.98
C ALA A 16 9.37 6.32 -7.99
N SER A 17 9.19 6.77 -9.24
CA SER A 17 10.25 6.69 -10.24
C SER A 17 11.48 7.54 -9.88
N PHE A 18 11.26 8.72 -9.31
CA PHE A 18 12.34 9.60 -8.89
C PHE A 18 13.09 9.03 -7.69
N ALA A 19 12.37 8.50 -6.70
CA ALA A 19 12.95 7.78 -5.57
C ALA A 19 13.76 6.56 -6.04
N ALA A 20 13.25 5.77 -6.98
CA ALA A 20 13.96 4.61 -7.53
C ALA A 20 15.29 4.99 -8.21
N ILE A 21 15.32 6.11 -8.95
CA ILE A 21 16.56 6.64 -9.53
C ILE A 21 17.56 7.00 -8.43
N ILE A 22 17.09 7.65 -7.35
CA ILE A 22 17.96 8.03 -6.23
C ILE A 22 18.53 6.79 -5.55
N CYS A 23 17.70 5.80 -5.20
CA CYS A 23 18.16 4.55 -4.61
C CYS A 23 19.20 3.86 -5.52
N PHE A 24 18.90 3.76 -6.82
CA PHE A 24 19.84 3.17 -7.78
C PHE A 24 21.18 3.90 -7.80
N LEU A 25 21.18 5.24 -7.80
CA LEU A 25 22.40 6.03 -7.76
C LEU A 25 23.15 5.88 -6.44
N GLN A 26 22.45 5.78 -5.30
CA GLN A 26 23.07 5.55 -4.00
C GLN A 26 23.77 4.19 -3.94
N ASP A 27 23.17 3.16 -4.53
CA ASP A 27 23.70 1.79 -4.52
C ASP A 27 24.82 1.58 -5.54
N ASN A 28 24.78 2.26 -6.70
CA ASN A 28 25.63 1.95 -7.85
C ASN A 28 26.63 3.06 -8.22
N SER A 29 26.47 4.28 -7.70
CA SER A 29 27.38 5.38 -8.06
C SER A 29 28.74 5.21 -7.39
N LYS A 30 29.80 5.55 -8.13
CA LYS A 30 31.15 5.71 -7.56
C LYS A 30 31.23 6.90 -6.60
N ILE A 31 30.35 7.90 -6.79
CA ILE A 31 30.22 9.06 -5.90
C ILE A 31 29.28 8.65 -4.78
N LYS A 32 29.82 8.59 -3.56
CA LYS A 32 29.04 8.27 -2.37
C LYS A 32 28.07 9.39 -2.03
N SER A 33 26.93 9.01 -1.47
CA SER A 33 25.96 9.96 -0.88
C SER A 33 25.36 10.95 -1.88
N ILE A 34 25.11 10.52 -3.12
CA ILE A 34 24.28 11.31 -4.04
C ILE A 34 22.87 11.43 -3.45
N ASP A 35 22.44 12.66 -3.25
CA ASP A 35 21.07 12.99 -2.87
C ASP A 35 20.51 14.01 -3.85
N LEU A 36 19.69 13.55 -4.80
CA LEU A 36 19.05 14.43 -5.77
C LEU A 36 17.95 15.31 -5.15
N TYR A 37 17.57 15.10 -3.89
CA TYR A 37 16.73 16.04 -3.15
C TYR A 37 17.52 17.23 -2.59
N ASN A 38 18.85 17.19 -2.60
CA ASN A 38 19.67 18.28 -2.11
C ASN A 38 19.50 19.54 -2.99
N ASN A 39 18.84 20.55 -2.43
CA ASN A 39 18.51 21.80 -3.11
C ASN A 39 19.70 22.70 -3.41
N VAL A 40 20.83 22.48 -2.76
CA VAL A 40 22.05 23.25 -3.01
C VAL A 40 22.68 22.80 -4.32
N HIS A 41 22.73 21.50 -4.56
CA HIS A 41 23.44 20.91 -5.69
C HIS A 41 22.54 20.55 -6.88
N PHE A 42 21.28 20.18 -6.63
CA PHE A 42 20.37 19.63 -7.67
C PHE A 42 19.07 20.43 -7.82
N LYS A 43 19.15 21.75 -7.60
CA LYS A 43 17.99 22.67 -7.67
C LYS A 43 17.17 22.52 -8.95
N GLU A 44 17.82 22.40 -10.11
CA GLU A 44 17.14 22.36 -11.40
C GLU A 44 16.38 21.05 -11.61
N ILE A 45 16.95 19.91 -11.21
CA ILE A 45 16.25 18.61 -11.26
C ILE A 45 14.98 18.68 -10.40
N ARG A 46 15.10 19.22 -9.19
CA ARG A 46 13.95 19.33 -8.28
C ARG A 46 12.86 20.23 -8.86
N LYS A 47 13.21 21.40 -9.42
CA LYS A 47 12.24 22.28 -10.08
C LYS A 47 11.45 21.56 -11.18
N VAL A 48 12.12 20.74 -11.99
CA VAL A 48 11.47 19.98 -13.06
C VAL A 48 10.50 18.94 -12.49
N VAL A 49 10.93 18.18 -11.47
CA VAL A 49 10.10 17.15 -10.82
C VAL A 49 8.90 17.79 -10.11
N ASP A 50 9.13 18.82 -9.30
CA ASP A 50 8.08 19.53 -8.57
C ASP A 50 7.10 20.22 -9.53
N GLY A 51 7.60 20.79 -10.63
CA GLY A 51 6.78 21.35 -11.70
C GLY A 51 5.87 20.31 -12.34
N LYS A 52 6.40 19.11 -12.65
CA LYS A 52 5.59 18.01 -13.20
C LYS A 52 4.57 17.51 -12.18
N ILE A 53 4.95 17.37 -10.90
CA ILE A 53 4.03 16.98 -9.82
C ILE A 53 2.88 17.99 -9.72
N ARG A 54 3.18 19.30 -9.71
CA ARG A 54 2.18 20.36 -9.63
C ARG A 54 1.23 20.35 -10.83
N TYR A 55 1.78 20.20 -12.04
CA TYR A 55 1.00 20.05 -13.26
C TYR A 55 0.03 18.87 -13.17
N LEU A 56 0.53 17.68 -12.78
CA LEU A 56 -0.30 16.47 -12.66
C LEU A 56 -1.37 16.62 -11.57
N PHE A 57 -1.03 17.25 -10.44
CA PHE A 57 -1.95 17.51 -9.35
C PHE A 57 -3.11 18.41 -9.80
N ASN A 58 -2.80 19.52 -10.48
CA ASN A 58 -3.78 20.45 -11.03
C ASN A 58 -4.70 19.80 -12.08
N ASN A 59 -4.19 18.78 -12.78
CA ASN A 59 -4.96 17.99 -13.74
C ASN A 59 -5.71 16.81 -13.11
N GLY A 60 -5.86 16.78 -11.77
CA GLY A 60 -6.61 15.75 -11.05
C GLY A 60 -5.90 14.40 -10.92
N LYS A 61 -4.65 14.26 -11.37
CA LYS A 61 -3.84 13.03 -11.26
C LYS A 61 -3.15 12.86 -9.91
N GLY A 62 -3.40 13.79 -8.98
CA GLY A 62 -2.94 13.73 -7.59
C GLY A 62 -3.88 13.01 -6.64
N LYS A 63 -5.11 12.67 -7.09
CA LYS A 63 -6.10 12.03 -6.24
C LYS A 63 -5.74 10.56 -6.05
N ILE A 64 -5.42 10.20 -4.81
CA ILE A 64 -5.35 8.81 -4.39
C ILE A 64 -6.79 8.43 -4.03
N LYS A 65 -7.46 7.65 -4.90
CA LYS A 65 -8.63 6.92 -4.41
C LYS A 65 -8.07 5.80 -3.53
N GLY A 66 -8.38 5.86 -2.23
CA GLY A 66 -8.29 4.65 -1.41
C GLY A 66 -9.22 3.58 -1.98
N SER A 67 -9.08 2.33 -1.55
CA SER A 67 -10.17 1.39 -1.78
C SER A 67 -11.38 1.86 -0.99
N ASP A 68 -12.56 1.78 -1.59
CA ASP A 68 -13.79 1.88 -0.82
C ASP A 68 -13.80 0.74 0.21
N SER A 69 -14.30 1.01 1.41
CA SER A 69 -14.45 -0.03 2.42
C SER A 69 -15.56 -0.97 1.98
N LEU A 70 -15.48 -2.25 2.34
CA LEU A 70 -16.59 -3.17 2.11
C LEU A 70 -17.77 -2.76 2.97
N GLU A 71 -18.95 -2.76 2.37
CA GLU A 71 -20.22 -2.56 3.06
C GLU A 71 -20.62 -3.85 3.82
N ALA A 72 -21.51 -3.73 4.81
CA ALA A 72 -21.89 -4.85 5.68
C ALA A 72 -22.55 -6.01 4.92
N ASP A 73 -23.31 -5.71 3.87
CA ASP A 73 -23.94 -6.67 2.97
C ASP A 73 -22.90 -7.39 2.10
N GLU A 74 -21.90 -6.66 1.58
CA GLU A 74 -20.79 -7.24 0.83
C GLU A 74 -19.95 -8.19 1.69
N ILE A 75 -19.64 -7.80 2.94
CA ILE A 75 -18.96 -8.66 3.91
C ILE A 75 -19.78 -9.93 4.15
N THR A 76 -21.09 -9.79 4.36
CA THR A 76 -22.00 -10.92 4.59
C THR A 76 -22.04 -11.85 3.37
N GLN A 77 -22.08 -11.30 2.16
CA GLN A 77 -22.05 -12.07 0.92
C GLN A 77 -20.76 -12.87 0.77
N ILE A 78 -19.61 -12.26 1.08
CA ILE A 78 -18.30 -12.92 1.02
C ILE A 78 -18.22 -14.04 2.08
N LEU A 79 -18.63 -13.77 3.32
CA LEU A 79 -18.62 -14.77 4.40
C LEU A 79 -19.57 -15.95 4.15
N ASN A 80 -20.63 -15.75 3.37
CA ASN A 80 -21.57 -16.81 2.99
C ASN A 80 -21.18 -17.55 1.70
N HIS A 81 -20.09 -17.15 1.04
CA HIS A 81 -19.63 -17.82 -0.16
C HIS A 81 -19.08 -19.22 0.16
N ARG A 82 -19.35 -20.21 -0.71
CA ARG A 82 -18.93 -21.62 -0.56
C ARG A 82 -17.42 -21.84 -0.34
N LEU A 83 -16.58 -20.86 -0.67
CA LEU A 83 -15.11 -20.96 -0.48
C LEU A 83 -14.67 -20.52 0.92
N LEU A 84 -15.56 -19.91 1.70
CA LEU A 84 -15.34 -19.43 3.07
C LEU A 84 -16.28 -20.14 4.07
N ASP A 85 -16.92 -21.23 3.66
CA ASP A 85 -17.68 -22.05 4.61
C ASP A 85 -16.74 -22.74 5.62
N SER A 86 -17.30 -23.25 6.71
CA SER A 86 -16.55 -23.96 7.75
C SER A 86 -16.52 -25.48 7.55
N SER A 87 -16.87 -25.98 6.36
CA SER A 87 -17.02 -27.42 6.11
C SER A 87 -15.68 -28.13 5.90
N MET A 88 -14.64 -27.40 5.49
CA MET A 88 -13.30 -27.92 5.27
C MET A 88 -12.25 -27.04 5.95
N PRO A 89 -11.14 -27.61 6.46
CA PRO A 89 -10.09 -26.84 7.13
C PRO A 89 -9.55 -25.67 6.29
N GLU A 90 -9.34 -25.88 4.99
CA GLU A 90 -8.86 -24.84 4.08
C GLU A 90 -9.86 -23.67 3.94
N ARG A 91 -11.16 -23.97 3.89
CA ARG A 91 -12.21 -22.97 3.76
C ARG A 91 -12.40 -22.19 5.06
N LEU A 92 -12.31 -22.88 6.19
CA LEU A 92 -12.26 -22.24 7.51
C LEU A 92 -11.05 -21.31 7.62
N LEU A 93 -9.87 -21.72 7.14
CA LEU A 93 -8.68 -20.88 7.14
C LEU A 93 -8.87 -19.61 6.31
N ARG A 94 -9.44 -19.73 5.10
CA ARG A 94 -9.81 -18.57 4.26
C ARG A 94 -10.81 -17.64 4.98
N ARG A 95 -11.76 -18.22 5.72
CA ARG A 95 -12.73 -17.47 6.52
C ARG A 95 -12.07 -16.69 7.65
N VAL A 96 -11.22 -17.35 8.45
CA VAL A 96 -10.47 -16.71 9.55
C VAL A 96 -9.55 -15.61 9.01
N PHE A 97 -8.85 -15.88 7.91
CA PHE A 97 -8.02 -14.88 7.23
C PHE A 97 -8.83 -13.63 6.86
N PHE A 98 -10.00 -13.81 6.24
CA PHE A 98 -10.85 -12.69 5.85
C PHE A 98 -11.43 -11.91 7.05
N ILE A 99 -11.81 -12.60 8.12
CA ILE A 99 -12.25 -11.98 9.37
C ILE A 99 -11.13 -11.12 9.96
N ASN A 100 -9.90 -11.65 10.01
CA ASN A 100 -8.73 -10.91 10.49
C ASN A 100 -8.47 -9.65 9.64
N VAL A 101 -8.60 -9.71 8.31
CA VAL A 101 -8.49 -8.53 7.43
C VAL A 101 -9.47 -7.44 7.85
N ILE A 102 -10.74 -7.80 8.09
CA ILE A 102 -11.80 -6.82 8.41
C ILE A 102 -11.58 -6.19 9.78
N TYR A 103 -11.34 -6.98 10.82
CA TYR A 103 -11.29 -6.47 12.19
C TYR A 103 -9.96 -5.82 12.56
N LEU A 104 -8.87 -6.27 11.95
CA LEU A 104 -7.51 -5.84 12.34
C LEU A 104 -6.89 -4.90 11.31
N GLY A 105 -7.45 -4.80 10.11
CA GLY A 105 -6.93 -3.94 9.04
C GLY A 105 -5.54 -4.36 8.52
N LEU A 106 -5.13 -5.61 8.79
CA LEU A 106 -3.81 -6.13 8.41
C LEU A 106 -3.65 -6.17 6.89
N ARG A 107 -2.45 -5.82 6.43
CA ARG A 107 -2.09 -5.67 5.02
C ARG A 107 -0.98 -6.65 4.66
N GLY A 108 -1.14 -7.33 3.51
CA GLY A 108 -0.07 -8.12 2.89
C GLY A 108 0.62 -9.08 3.87
N GLU A 109 1.90 -8.83 4.12
CA GLU A 109 2.77 -9.66 4.98
C GLU A 109 2.43 -9.55 6.47
N GLU A 110 1.67 -8.55 6.93
CA GLU A 110 1.28 -8.46 8.34
C GLU A 110 0.49 -9.69 8.81
N HIS A 111 -0.22 -10.36 7.89
CA HIS A 111 -0.94 -11.61 8.16
C HIS A 111 -0.03 -12.79 8.45
N THR A 112 1.18 -12.82 7.89
CA THR A 112 2.12 -13.94 8.10
C THR A 112 2.87 -13.82 9.42
N LEU A 113 2.80 -12.66 10.06
CA LEU A 113 3.41 -12.38 11.36
C LEU A 113 2.49 -12.73 12.53
N LEU A 114 1.19 -12.97 12.28
CA LEU A 114 0.23 -13.36 13.31
C LEU A 114 0.54 -14.76 13.86
N ASN A 115 0.72 -14.84 15.17
CA ASN A 115 0.85 -16.08 15.92
C ASN A 115 -0.35 -16.28 16.85
N ALA A 116 -0.62 -17.54 17.20
CA ALA A 116 -1.68 -17.86 18.15
C ALA A 116 -1.46 -17.20 19.53
N THR A 117 -0.21 -16.94 19.90
CA THR A 117 0.18 -16.27 21.15
C THR A 117 -0.17 -14.80 21.19
N ASP A 118 -0.37 -14.19 20.03
CA ASP A 118 -0.64 -12.75 19.95
C ASP A 118 -2.10 -12.47 20.35
N PHE A 119 -2.96 -13.49 20.29
CA PHE A 119 -4.36 -13.40 20.69
C PHE A 119 -4.53 -13.63 22.18
N VAL A 120 -4.84 -12.56 22.91
CA VAL A 120 -5.10 -12.59 24.34
C VAL A 120 -6.60 -12.42 24.60
N LYS A 121 -7.12 -13.27 25.50
CA LYS A 121 -8.51 -13.20 25.92
C LYS A 121 -8.67 -12.06 26.94
N SER A 122 -9.64 -11.18 26.68
CA SER A 122 -10.07 -10.12 27.58
C SER A 122 -10.89 -10.65 28.74
N GLU A 123 -10.97 -9.86 29.80
CA GLU A 123 -11.89 -10.08 30.93
C GLU A 123 -13.35 -10.13 30.47
N ASP A 124 -13.69 -9.39 29.40
CA ASP A 124 -15.03 -9.35 28.80
C ASP A 124 -15.27 -10.46 27.75
N ASP A 125 -14.52 -11.55 27.78
CA ASP A 125 -14.54 -12.65 26.80
C ASP A 125 -14.19 -12.26 25.34
N GLY A 126 -13.82 -11.00 25.09
CA GLY A 126 -13.29 -10.54 23.81
C GLY A 126 -11.88 -11.07 23.52
N LEU A 127 -11.41 -10.92 22.29
CA LEU A 127 -10.05 -11.26 21.87
C LEU A 127 -9.35 -9.98 21.40
N PHE A 128 -8.17 -9.68 21.93
CA PHE A 128 -7.34 -8.57 21.45
C PHE A 128 -5.93 -9.07 21.09
N ILE A 129 -5.27 -8.35 20.20
CA ILE A 129 -3.92 -8.66 19.74
C ILE A 129 -2.91 -7.83 20.52
N VAL A 130 -1.88 -8.47 21.05
CA VAL A 130 -0.78 -7.85 21.84
C VAL A 130 0.53 -7.90 21.06
#